data_AF-A0AAD4Z4U1-F1
#
_entry.id   AF-A0AAD4Z4U1-F1
#
_cell.length_a   1.000
_cell.length_b   1.000
_cell.length_c   1.000
_cell.angle_alpha   90.00
_cell.angle_beta   90.00
_cell.angle_gamma   90.00
#
_symmetry.space_group_name_H-M   'P 1'
#
loop_
_entity.id
_entity.type
_entity.pdbx_description
1 polymer ?
#
loop_
_entity_poly.entity_id
_entity_poly.type
_entity_poly.pdbx_seq_one_letter_code
_entity_poly.pdbx_strand_id
1 'polypeptide(L)'
;MQVYEIGRVVWTTKGEEQEAAKKEFLECIGLLEGELGDKPYFWGETLGFLIPFYSLFYVYEKCGNFSIEAEQPKFYAWAKRCMQKESVSKSLADQKAIYDLFLQRMKAKGIDQ
;
A
#
# COMPACT_ATOMS: atom_id res chain seq x y z
N MET A 1 -10.80 5.94 -0.71
CA MET A 1 -11.32 5.63 -2.07
C MET A 1 -10.23 5.87 -3.11
N GLN A 2 -9.65 7.08 -3.15
CA GLN A 2 -8.55 7.43 -4.06
C GLN A 2 -7.32 6.49 -3.97
N VAL A 3 -6.77 6.20 -2.78
CA VAL A 3 -5.61 5.27 -2.64
C VAL A 3 -5.91 3.85 -3.17
N TYR A 4 -7.15 3.38 -3.01
CA TYR A 4 -7.55 2.06 -3.53
C TYR A 4 -7.64 2.06 -5.06
N GLU A 5 -8.18 3.14 -5.63
CA GLU A 5 -8.30 3.33 -7.08
C GLU A 5 -6.94 3.49 -7.74
N ILE A 6 -6.08 4.34 -7.20
CA ILE A 6 -4.69 4.50 -7.67
C ILE A 6 -3.94 3.17 -7.54
N GLY A 7 -4.03 2.52 -6.36
CA GLY A 7 -3.42 1.22 -6.13
C GLY A 7 -3.89 0.18 -7.14
N ARG A 8 -5.16 0.23 -7.57
CA ARG A 8 -5.66 -0.63 -8.65
C ARG A 8 -4.93 -0.38 -9.97
N VAL A 9 -4.78 0.88 -10.36
CA VAL A 9 -4.06 1.24 -11.60
C VAL A 9 -2.61 0.77 -11.55
N VAL A 10 -1.93 0.88 -10.39
CA VAL A 10 -0.54 0.42 -10.21
C VAL A 10 -0.34 -1.07 -10.54
N TRP A 11 -1.28 -1.95 -10.21
CA TRP A 11 -1.14 -3.38 -10.52
C TRP A 11 -1.83 -3.81 -11.82
N THR A 12 -2.74 -3.01 -12.40
CA THR A 12 -3.46 -3.39 -13.63
C THR A 12 -2.91 -2.78 -14.92
N THR A 13 -2.05 -1.77 -14.85
CA THR A 13 -1.56 -1.01 -16.02
C THR A 13 -0.04 -1.10 -16.16
N LYS A 14 0.50 -0.61 -17.29
CA LYS A 14 1.94 -0.62 -17.61
C LYS A 14 2.35 0.70 -18.26
N GLY A 15 3.66 0.96 -18.28
CA GLY A 15 4.24 2.10 -18.98
C GLY A 15 3.89 3.43 -18.28
N GLU A 16 3.57 4.45 -19.07
CA GLU A 16 3.37 5.81 -18.55
C GLU A 16 2.20 5.91 -17.55
N GLU A 17 1.13 5.14 -17.76
CA GLU A 17 -0.04 5.13 -16.87
C GLU A 17 0.31 4.55 -15.48
N GLN A 18 1.12 3.51 -15.45
CA GLN A 18 1.59 2.90 -14.21
C GLN A 18 2.54 3.84 -13.46
N GLU A 19 3.45 4.51 -14.16
CA GLU A 19 4.37 5.49 -13.55
C GLU A 19 3.62 6.72 -13.01
N ALA A 20 2.58 7.19 -13.72
CA ALA A 20 1.72 8.27 -13.23
C ALA A 20 0.97 7.84 -11.96
N ALA A 21 0.36 6.65 -11.95
CA ALA A 21 -0.32 6.12 -10.78
C ALA A 21 0.63 5.90 -9.60
N LYS A 22 1.87 5.46 -9.84
CA LYS A 22 2.91 5.34 -8.80
C LYS A 22 3.22 6.70 -8.18
N LYS A 23 3.39 7.75 -8.98
CA LYS A 23 3.64 9.11 -8.47
C LYS A 23 2.46 9.60 -7.63
N GLU A 24 1.24 9.47 -8.13
CA GLU A 24 0.04 9.89 -7.39
C GLU A 24 -0.12 9.09 -6.08
N PHE A 25 0.21 7.79 -6.10
CA PHE A 25 0.20 6.96 -4.90
C PHE A 25 1.20 7.47 -3.87
N LEU A 26 2.45 7.73 -4.28
CA LEU A 26 3.50 8.24 -3.41
C LEU A 26 3.17 9.64 -2.87
N GLU A 27 2.56 10.51 -3.68
CA GLU A 27 2.05 11.81 -3.23
C GLU A 27 0.96 11.65 -2.16
N CYS A 28 0.01 10.72 -2.35
CA CYS A 28 -1.00 10.42 -1.34
C CYS A 28 -0.37 9.91 -0.03
N ILE A 29 0.64 9.03 -0.11
CA ILE A 29 1.36 8.56 1.07
C ILE A 29 2.15 9.70 1.72
N GLY A 30 2.75 10.61 0.94
CA GLY A 30 3.46 11.78 1.47
C GLY A 30 2.55 12.76 2.20
N LEU A 31 1.32 12.97 1.70
CA LEU A 31 0.31 13.75 2.42
C LEU A 31 -0.07 13.08 3.74
N LEU A 32 -0.21 11.76 3.76
CA LEU A 32 -0.43 11.01 4.99
C LEU A 32 0.78 11.11 5.94
N GLU A 33 2.00 11.00 5.44
CA GLU A 33 3.19 11.18 6.27
C GLU A 33 3.22 12.57 6.91
N GLY A 34 2.85 13.62 6.17
CA GLY A 34 2.71 14.98 6.68
C GLY A 34 1.61 15.13 7.74
N GLU A 35 0.44 14.56 7.51
CA GLU A 35 -0.69 14.59 8.45
C GLU A 35 -0.39 13.84 9.76
N LEU A 36 0.36 12.74 9.64
CA LEU A 36 0.85 11.97 10.78
C LEU A 36 1.80 12.83 11.63
N GLY A 37 2.77 13.49 11.00
CA GLY A 37 3.80 14.26 11.70
C GLY A 37 4.47 13.43 12.79
N ASP A 38 4.46 13.95 14.03
CA ASP A 38 4.99 13.24 15.21
C ASP A 38 3.92 12.46 15.99
N LYS A 39 2.68 12.40 15.50
CA LYS A 39 1.58 11.71 16.17
C LYS A 39 1.77 10.19 16.05
N PRO A 40 1.38 9.41 17.07
CA PRO A 40 1.49 7.96 17.00
C PRO A 40 0.46 7.32 16.05
N TYR A 41 -0.66 7.97 15.76
CA TYR A 41 -1.76 7.46 14.94
C TYR A 41 -2.49 8.60 14.22
N PHE A 42 -3.14 8.25 13.10
CA PHE A 42 -4.01 9.14 12.35
C PHE A 42 -5.38 9.29 13.03
N TRP A 43 -5.94 10.50 13.01
CA TRP A 43 -7.33 10.77 13.41
C TRP A 43 -7.70 10.22 14.80
N GLY A 44 -6.80 10.36 15.79
CA GLY A 44 -6.96 9.79 17.13
C GLY A 44 -6.41 8.36 17.22
N GLU A 45 -7.08 7.44 17.92
CA GLU A 45 -6.64 6.03 18.07
C GLU A 45 -7.08 5.10 16.93
N THR A 46 -7.77 5.62 15.91
CA THR A 46 -8.45 4.79 14.92
C THR A 46 -7.50 4.35 13.81
N LEU A 47 -6.81 3.25 14.09
CA LEU A 47 -5.98 2.47 13.19
C LEU A 47 -6.68 2.00 11.88
N GLY A 48 -8.01 2.06 11.83
CA GLY A 48 -8.83 1.19 10.99
C GLY A 48 -8.78 1.42 9.48
N PHE A 49 -8.52 2.65 9.01
CA PHE A 49 -8.66 2.93 7.57
C PHE A 49 -7.43 2.52 6.74
N LEU A 50 -6.22 2.67 7.27
CA LEU A 50 -4.98 2.46 6.51
C LEU A 50 -4.42 1.04 6.64
N ILE A 51 -4.81 0.32 7.68
CA ILE A 51 -4.31 -1.03 7.98
C ILE A 51 -4.59 -2.05 6.88
N PRO A 52 -5.83 -2.16 6.33
CA PRO A 52 -6.11 -3.09 5.24
C PRO A 52 -5.23 -2.86 4.00
N PHE A 53 -4.75 -1.64 3.80
CA PHE A 53 -3.87 -1.30 2.68
C PHE A 53 -2.43 -1.77 2.86
N TYR A 54 -1.97 -1.97 4.11
CA TYR A 54 -0.62 -2.45 4.37
C TYR A 54 -0.36 -3.82 3.71
N SER A 55 -1.34 -4.72 3.71
CA SER A 55 -1.17 -6.01 3.04
C SER A 55 -1.07 -5.89 1.51
N LEU A 56 -1.58 -4.81 0.92
CA LEU A 56 -1.49 -4.53 -0.51
C LEU A 56 -0.20 -3.80 -0.91
N PHE A 57 0.52 -3.20 0.04
CA PHE A 57 1.78 -2.51 -0.25
C PHE A 57 2.78 -3.41 -0.95
N TYR A 58 2.90 -4.66 -0.50
CA TYR A 58 3.77 -5.63 -1.14
C TYR A 58 3.38 -5.90 -2.60
N VAL A 59 2.08 -5.87 -2.93
CA VAL A 59 1.62 -5.96 -4.32
C VAL A 59 2.06 -4.73 -5.11
N TYR A 60 1.81 -3.53 -4.58
CA TYR A 60 2.16 -2.29 -5.27
C TYR A 60 3.67 -2.15 -5.50
N GLU A 61 4.49 -2.47 -4.50
CA GLU A 61 5.95 -2.43 -4.59
C GLU A 61 6.48 -3.41 -5.65
N LYS A 62 5.95 -4.63 -5.71
CA LYS A 62 6.34 -5.64 -6.70
C LYS A 62 5.84 -5.30 -8.11
N CYS A 63 4.59 -4.85 -8.24
CA CYS A 63 4.01 -4.51 -9.54
C CYS A 63 4.59 -3.23 -10.13
N GLY A 64 4.78 -2.19 -9.32
CA GLY A 64 5.26 -0.87 -9.74
C GLY A 64 6.78 -0.69 -9.61
N ASN A 65 7.52 -1.74 -9.25
CA ASN A 65 8.97 -1.75 -9.10
C ASN A 65 9.51 -0.56 -8.29
N PHE A 66 8.99 -0.37 -7.07
CA PHE A 66 9.39 0.70 -6.16
C PHE A 66 9.35 0.24 -4.71
N SER A 67 9.87 1.07 -3.80
CA SER A 67 9.82 0.80 -2.37
C SER A 67 9.16 1.97 -1.65
N ILE A 68 8.08 1.69 -0.92
CA ILE A 68 7.41 2.70 -0.09
C ILE A 68 8.33 3.10 1.07
N GLU A 69 9.11 2.15 1.61
CA GLU A 69 10.09 2.43 2.67
C GLU A 69 11.17 3.43 2.22
N ALA A 70 11.64 3.33 0.97
CA ALA A 70 12.65 4.24 0.44
C ALA A 70 12.09 5.65 0.19
N GLU A 71 10.86 5.73 -0.29
CA GLU A 71 10.23 7.01 -0.69
C GLU A 71 9.59 7.74 0.50
N GLN A 72 8.97 7.00 1.43
CA GLN A 72 8.17 7.53 2.55
C GLN A 72 8.49 6.76 3.85
N PRO A 73 9.71 6.94 4.40
CA PRO A 73 10.24 6.10 5.47
C PRO A 73 9.50 6.24 6.80
N LYS A 74 8.97 7.43 7.14
CA LYS A 74 8.29 7.62 8.45
C LYS A 74 6.93 6.95 8.42
N PHE A 75 6.20 7.08 7.32
CA PHE A 75 4.94 6.40 7.11
C PHE A 75 5.11 4.88 7.15
N TYR A 76 6.15 4.35 6.50
CA TYR A 76 6.42 2.92 6.52
C TYR A 76 6.78 2.41 7.92
N ALA A 77 7.60 3.16 8.67
CA ALA A 77 7.91 2.84 10.07
C ALA A 77 6.67 2.88 10.96
N TRP A 78 5.77 3.83 10.74
CA TRP A 78 4.47 3.89 11.42
C TRP A 78 3.62 2.66 11.09
N ALA A 79 3.52 2.28 9.81
CA ALA A 79 2.76 1.11 9.39
C ALA A 79 3.31 -0.18 10.02
N LYS A 80 4.63 -0.36 10.02
CA LYS A 80 5.31 -1.47 10.74
C LYS A 80 4.96 -1.49 12.23
N ARG A 81 4.92 -0.33 12.90
CA ARG A 81 4.52 -0.23 14.31
C ARG A 81 3.06 -0.63 14.51
N CYS A 82 2.17 -0.25 13.61
CA CYS A 82 0.77 -0.68 13.63
C CYS A 82 0.65 -2.21 13.53
N MET A 83 1.49 -2.85 12.70
CA MET A 83 1.53 -4.32 12.57
C MET A 83 1.98 -5.07 13.81
N GLN A 84 2.72 -4.44 14.71
CA GLN A 84 3.14 -5.07 15.97
C GLN A 84 1.98 -5.25 16.95
N LYS A 85 0.84 -4.57 16.75
CA LYS A 85 -0.36 -4.80 17.55
C LYS A 85 -1.01 -6.12 17.15
N GLU A 86 -1.22 -7.00 18.12
CA GLU A 86 -1.79 -8.33 17.90
C GLU A 86 -3.18 -8.29 17.24
N SER A 87 -4.01 -7.31 17.58
CA SER A 87 -5.33 -7.11 16.95
C SER A 87 -5.23 -6.77 15.46
N VAL A 88 -4.16 -6.08 15.07
CA VAL A 88 -3.89 -5.68 13.69
C VAL A 88 -3.31 -6.85 12.90
N SER A 89 -2.28 -7.51 13.44
CA SER A 89 -1.65 -8.63 12.75
C SER A 89 -2.61 -9.80 12.51
N LYS A 90 -3.54 -10.07 13.44
CA LYS A 90 -4.57 -11.12 13.28
C LYS A 90 -5.68 -10.77 12.28
N SER A 91 -5.92 -9.49 12.02
CA SER A 91 -6.98 -9.05 11.10
C SER A 91 -6.52 -8.92 9.66
N LEU A 92 -5.20 -8.90 9.43
CA LEU A 92 -4.62 -8.76 8.11
C LEU A 92 -4.24 -10.10 7.51
N ALA A 93 -4.56 -10.26 6.23
CA ALA A 93 -4.06 -11.37 5.45
C ALA A 93 -2.56 -11.21 5.17
N ASP A 94 -1.88 -12.34 5.07
CA ASP A 94 -0.46 -12.43 4.73
C ASP A 94 -0.17 -11.72 3.40
N GLN A 95 0.86 -10.87 3.40
CA GLN A 95 1.24 -10.07 2.23
C GLN A 95 1.58 -10.93 1.02
N LYS A 96 2.25 -12.08 1.23
CA LYS A 96 2.61 -12.99 0.15
C LYS A 96 1.39 -13.73 -0.40
N ALA A 97 0.50 -14.21 0.47
CA ALA A 97 -0.76 -14.83 0.04
C ALA A 97 -1.63 -13.86 -0.78
N ILE A 98 -1.69 -12.59 -0.38
CA ILE A 98 -2.38 -11.55 -1.15
C ILE A 98 -1.69 -11.34 -2.51
N TYR A 99 -0.36 -11.24 -2.54
CA TYR A 99 0.36 -11.10 -3.81
C TYR A 99 0.13 -12.29 -4.75
N ASP A 100 0.19 -13.52 -4.24
CA ASP A 100 -0.09 -14.73 -5.02
C ASP A 100 -1.53 -14.72 -5.58
N LEU A 101 -2.52 -14.22 -4.82
CA LEU A 101 -3.90 -14.02 -5.30
C LEU A 101 -3.98 -12.97 -6.41
N PHE A 102 -3.29 -11.84 -6.26
CA PHE A 102 -3.28 -10.78 -7.28
C PHE A 102 -2.55 -11.22 -8.55
N LEU A 103 -1.46 -11.96 -8.44
CA LEU A 103 -0.78 -12.61 -9.57
C LEU A 103 -1.74 -13.52 -10.35
N GLN A 104 -2.50 -14.37 -9.67
CA GLN A 104 -3.51 -15.22 -10.31
C GLN A 104 -4.59 -14.40 -11.01
N ARG A 105 -5.06 -13.31 -10.38
CA ARG A 105 -6.04 -12.39 -10.98
C ARG A 105 -5.50 -11.64 -12.20
N MET A 106 -4.23 -11.22 -12.17
CA MET A 106 -3.57 -10.59 -13.32
C MET A 106 -3.48 -11.57 -14.48
N LYS A 107 -3.01 -12.81 -14.22
CA LYS A 107 -2.94 -13.87 -15.21
C LYS A 107 -4.31 -14.19 -15.83
N ALA A 108 -5.36 -14.29 -15.01
CA ALA A 108 -6.72 -14.53 -15.49
C ALA A 108 -7.26 -13.40 -16.36
N LYS A 109 -6.74 -12.17 -16.22
CA LYS A 109 -7.11 -11.00 -17.02
C LYS A 109 -6.19 -10.75 -18.22
N GLY A 110 -5.18 -11.59 -18.44
CA GLY A 110 -4.18 -11.38 -19.49
C GLY A 110 -3.27 -10.18 -19.22
N ILE A 111 -3.11 -9.79 -17.95
CA ILE A 111 -2.16 -8.76 -17.52
C ILE A 111 -0.86 -9.51 -17.21
N ASP A 112 0.11 -9.44 -18.11
CA ASP A 112 1.46 -9.90 -17.81
C ASP A 112 2.10 -8.95 -16.78
N GLN A 113 2.90 -9.45 -15.85
CA GLN A 113 3.75 -8.60 -14.99
C GLN A 113 5.06 -8.33 -15.73
#